data_AF-A0A941FPY9-F1
#
_entry.id   AF-A0A941FPY9-F1
#
_cell.length_a   1.000
_cell.length_b   1.000
_cell.length_c   1.000
_cell.angle_alpha   90.00
_cell.angle_beta   90.00
_cell.angle_gamma   90.00
#
_symmetry.space_group_name_H-M   'P 1'
#
loop_
_entity.id
_entity.type
_entity.pdbx_description
1 polymer ?
#
loop_
_entity_poly.entity_id
_entity_poly.type
_entity_poly.pdbx_seq_one_letter_code
_entity_poly.pdbx_strand_id
1 'polypeptide(L)' 'MASPFGWDRYAGDEGEILAINHFGASAPGGKIMEEFGFTVENVVALVKEMLK' A
#
# COMPACT_ATOMS: atom_id res chain seq x y z
N MET A 1 4.00 0.92 7.84
CA MET A 1 4.32 1.36 6.47
C MET A 1 5.78 1.00 6.21
N ALA A 2 6.08 0.26 5.15
CA ALA A 2 7.42 -0.25 4.85
C ALA A 2 7.64 -0.29 3.33
N SER A 3 8.88 -0.57 2.89
CA SER A 3 9.24 -0.70 1.47
C SER A 3 8.51 -1.87 0.80
N PRO A 4 8.08 -1.75 -0.48
CA PRO A 4 7.55 -2.88 -1.23
C PRO A 4 8.62 -3.95 -1.53
N PHE A 5 9.90 -3.60 -1.45
CA PHE A 5 11.00 -4.49 -1.82
C PHE A 5 11.02 -5.78 -1.00
N GLY A 6 10.95 -6.93 -1.67
CA GLY A 6 10.98 -8.27 -1.08
C GLY A 6 9.59 -8.87 -0.82
N TRP A 7 8.52 -8.09 -0.92
CA TRP A 7 7.14 -8.59 -0.78
C TRP A 7 6.63 -9.27 -2.04
N ASP A 8 7.23 -8.96 -3.20
CA ASP A 8 7.00 -9.62 -4.49
C ASP A 8 7.16 -11.14 -4.40
N ARG A 9 8.10 -11.62 -3.57
CA ARG A 9 8.28 -13.06 -3.27
C ARG A 9 7.02 -13.75 -2.74
N TYR A 10 6.12 -13.02 -2.09
CA TYR A 10 4.90 -13.55 -1.49
C TYR A 10 3.64 -13.16 -2.25
N ALA A 11 3.61 -11.93 -2.79
CA ALA A 11 2.50 -11.45 -3.59
C ALA A 11 2.41 -12.19 -4.94
N GLY A 12 3.57 -12.61 -5.49
CA GLY A 12 3.66 -13.24 -6.81
C GLY A 12 3.50 -12.23 -7.94
N ASP A 13 3.61 -12.71 -9.18
CA ASP A 13 3.65 -11.87 -10.38
C ASP A 13 2.34 -11.13 -10.67
N GLU A 14 1.21 -11.66 -10.16
CA GLU A 14 -0.13 -11.08 -10.31
C GLU A 14 -0.60 -10.35 -9.04
N GLY A 15 0.25 -10.27 -8.01
CA GLY A 15 -0.09 -9.65 -6.74
C GLY A 15 0.20 -8.16 -6.71
N GLU A 16 -0.62 -7.42 -5.95
CA GLU A 16 -0.44 -5.98 -5.70
C GLU A 16 0.13 -5.72 -4.30
N ILE A 17 0.99 -4.70 -4.14
CA ILE A 17 1.68 -4.41 -2.87
C ILE A 17 1.40 -2.98 -2.42
N LEU A 18 0.50 -2.84 -1.43
CA LEU A 18 0.27 -1.55 -0.76
C LEU A 18 1.38 -1.25 0.26
N ALA A 19 2.34 -0.41 -0.16
CA ALA A 19 3.54 -0.06 0.59
C ALA A 19 4.00 1.37 0.26
N ILE A 20 5.08 1.83 0.90
CA ILE A 20 5.69 3.14 0.59
C ILE A 20 7.07 2.97 -0.05
N ASN A 21 7.30 3.63 -1.17
CA ASN A 21 8.58 3.63 -1.89
C ASN A 21 9.37 4.94 -1.73
N HIS A 22 8.96 5.78 -0.78
CA HIS A 22 9.58 7.06 -0.43
C HIS A 22 9.66 7.24 1.09
N PHE A 23 10.37 8.28 1.53
CA PHE A 23 10.45 8.64 2.95
C PHE A 23 9.11 9.13 3.49
N GLY A 24 8.96 9.08 4.82
CA GLY A 24 7.79 9.62 5.51
C GLY A 24 7.67 11.14 5.40
N ALA A 25 6.64 11.68 6.06
CA ALA A 25 6.39 13.11 6.17
C ALA A 25 6.20 13.51 7.64
N SER A 26 6.36 14.81 7.94
CA SER A 26 6.10 15.34 9.28
C SER A 26 4.64 15.74 9.43
N ALA A 27 3.83 14.88 10.03
CA ALA A 27 2.40 15.10 10.28
C ALA A 27 1.87 14.10 11.34
N PRO A 28 0.63 14.27 11.85
CA PRO A 28 -0.01 13.25 12.69
C PRO A 28 -0.13 11.90 11.98
N GLY A 29 0.16 10.81 12.68
CA GLY A 29 0.23 9.47 12.08
C GLY A 29 -1.05 9.05 11.34
N GLY A 30 -2.22 9.37 11.87
CA GLY A 30 -3.51 9.12 11.20
C GLY A 30 -3.61 9.79 9.84
N LYS A 31 -3.13 11.04 9.74
CA LYS A 31 -3.13 11.80 8.47
C LYS A 31 -2.14 11.21 7.48
N ILE A 32 -0.95 10.81 7.93
CA ILE A 32 0.05 10.16 7.07
C ILE A 32 -0.50 8.85 6.50
N MET A 33 -1.16 8.02 7.32
CA MET A 33 -1.73 6.76 6.87
C MET A 33 -2.82 6.96 5.80
N GLU A 34 -3.70 7.94 6.02
CA GLU A 34 -4.74 8.30 5.04
C GLU A 34 -4.12 8.77 3.71
N GLU A 35 -3.20 9.74 3.76
CA GLU A 35 -2.56 10.31 2.57
C GLU A 35 -1.71 9.28 1.82
N PHE A 36 -1.10 8.33 2.53
CA PHE A 36 -0.31 7.26 1.91
C PHE A 36 -1.16 6.07 1.47
N GLY A 37 -2.50 6.20 1.52
CA GLY A 37 -3.43 5.21 0.99
C GLY A 37 -3.63 3.97 1.87
N PHE A 38 -3.21 4.00 3.13
CA PHE A 38 -3.48 2.93 4.11
C PHE A 38 -4.89 3.07 4.69
N THR A 39 -5.88 3.01 3.80
CA THR A 39 -7.31 3.04 4.13
C THR A 39 -7.98 1.76 3.67
N VAL A 40 -9.09 1.40 4.31
CA VAL A 40 -9.85 0.19 3.96
C VAL A 40 -10.39 0.30 2.54
N GLU A 41 -10.86 1.48 2.18
CA GLU A 41 -11.44 1.79 0.88
C GLU A 41 -10.42 1.58 -0.24
N ASN A 42 -9.18 2.04 -0.04
CA ASN A 42 -8.12 1.88 -1.03
C ASN A 42 -7.71 0.39 -1.19
N VAL A 43 -7.57 -0.35 -0.08
CA VAL A 43 -7.27 -1.79 -0.14
C VAL A 43 -8.36 -2.54 -0.91
N VAL A 44 -9.64 -2.26 -0.64
CA VAL A 44 -10.75 -2.91 -1.34
C VAL A 44 -10.76 -2.54 -2.82
N ALA A 45 -10.45 -1.30 -3.18
CA ALA A 45 -10.37 -0.87 -4.58
C ALA A 45 -9.25 -1.60 -5.33
N LEU A 46 -8.04 -1.65 -4.78
CA LEU A 46 -6.88 -2.34 -5.36
C LEU A 46 -7.15 -3.83 -5.58
N VAL A 47 -7.71 -4.52 -4.58
CA VAL A 47 -8.04 -5.95 -4.72
C VAL A 47 -9.10 -6.19 -5.78
N LYS A 48 -10.11 -5.32 -5.88
CA LYS A 48 -11.13 -5.43 -6.94
C LYS A 48 -10.57 -5.15 -8.33
N GLU A 49 -9.57 -4.30 -8.46
CA GLU A 49 -8.90 -4.03 -9.72
C GLU A 49 -8.05 -5.23 -10.18
N MET A 50 -7.32 -5.85 -9.25
CA MET A 50 -6.49 -7.04 -9.50
C MET A 50 -7.31 -8.26 -9.98
N LEU A 51 -8.58 -8.35 -9.60
CA LEU A 51 -9.47 -9.47 -9.93
C LEU A 51 -10.32 -9.27 -11.20
N LYS A 52 -10.13 -8.16 -11.93
CA LYS A 52 -10.79 -7.93 -13.23
C LYS A 52 -10.02 -8.58 -14.36
#